data_AF-A0A5A7NA14-F1
#
_entry.id   AF-A0A5A7NA14-F1
#
_cell.length_a   1.000
_cell.length_b   1.000
_cell.length_c   1.000
_cell.angle_alpha   90.00
_cell.angle_beta   90.00
_cell.angle_gamma   90.00
#
_symmetry.space_group_name_H-M   'P 1'
#
loop_
_entity.id
_entity.type
_entity.pdbx_description
1 polymer ?
#
loop_
_entity_poly.entity_id
_entity_poly.type
_entity_poly.pdbx_seq_one_letter_code
_entity_poly.pdbx_strand_id
1 'polypeptide(L)'
;MDRTILAGLFPMLAADICACLDPEDQDYFRTSREKRLGCRLEDAKANREQALPRFRQSLDPLRATLKDQPFICGDHPAFADYLAFGAFVWAHCCSDFQILADDDLICQWRSAMFDLYGGLARSAKRAV
;
A
#
# COMPACT_ATOMS: atom_id res chain seq x y z
N MET A 1 3.98 -0.03 12.80
CA MET A 1 4.45 -0.01 11.39
C MET A 1 3.29 -0.29 10.44
N ASP A 2 2.70 -1.49 10.44
CA ASP A 2 1.57 -1.86 9.56
C ASP A 2 0.39 -0.86 9.58
N ARG A 3 -0.12 -0.53 10.78
CA ARG A 3 -1.21 0.46 10.91
C ARG A 3 -0.90 1.83 10.28
N THR A 4 0.36 2.27 10.30
CA THR A 4 0.79 3.53 9.68
C THR A 4 0.71 3.44 8.16
N ILE A 5 1.18 2.33 7.59
CA ILE A 5 1.16 2.09 6.14
C ILE A 5 -0.28 2.03 5.65
N LEU A 6 -1.12 1.18 6.27
CA LEU A 6 -2.52 1.04 5.89
C LEU A 6 -3.32 2.34 6.05
N ALA A 7 -3.13 3.07 7.16
CA ALA A 7 -3.85 4.32 7.40
C ALA A 7 -3.45 5.43 6.41
N GLY A 8 -2.20 5.44 5.95
CA GLY A 8 -1.73 6.38 4.95
C GLY A 8 -2.15 6.03 3.53
N LEU A 9 -2.13 4.74 3.18
CA LEU A 9 -2.53 4.25 1.86
C LEU A 9 -4.04 4.32 1.63
N PHE A 10 -4.83 3.92 2.62
CA PHE A 10 -6.26 3.69 2.45
C PHE A 10 -7.00 4.89 1.82
N PRO A 11 -6.86 6.15 2.31
CA PRO A 11 -7.56 7.28 1.71
C PRO A 11 -7.18 7.54 0.25
N MET A 12 -5.91 7.32 -0.11
CA MET A 12 -5.40 7.54 -1.47
C MET A 12 -5.93 6.52 -2.48
N LEU A 13 -6.32 5.33 -2.01
CA LEU A 13 -6.71 4.19 -2.84
C LEU A 13 -8.20 3.84 -2.74
N ALA A 14 -8.95 4.41 -1.79
CA ALA A 14 -10.31 3.97 -1.46
C ALA A 14 -11.27 3.93 -2.65
N ALA A 15 -11.19 4.93 -3.54
CA ALA A 15 -11.99 4.95 -4.77
C ALA A 15 -11.55 3.88 -5.77
N ASP A 16 -10.25 3.61 -5.90
CA ASP A 16 -9.72 2.56 -6.78
C ASP A 16 -10.22 1.19 -6.29
N ILE A 17 -10.14 0.94 -4.97
CA ILE A 17 -10.66 -0.28 -4.35
C ILE A 17 -12.14 -0.44 -4.63
N CYS A 18 -12.95 0.60 -4.40
CA CYS A 18 -14.39 0.54 -4.65
C CYS A 18 -14.72 0.18 -6.10
N ALA A 19 -13.93 0.68 -7.07
CA ALA A 19 -14.10 0.36 -8.48
C ALA A 19 -13.73 -1.08 -8.84
N CYS A 20 -12.91 -1.75 -8.02
CA CYS A 20 -12.48 -3.14 -8.22
C CYS A 20 -13.42 -4.17 -7.58
N LEU A 21 -14.39 -3.73 -6.77
CA LEU A 21 -15.32 -4.63 -6.09
C LEU A 21 -16.46 -5.05 -7.01
N ASP A 22 -17.00 -6.24 -6.74
CA ASP A 22 -18.23 -6.69 -7.35
C ASP A 22 -19.37 -5.70 -7.04
N PRO A 23 -20.33 -5.47 -7.96
CA PRO A 23 -21.36 -4.46 -7.80
C PRO A 23 -22.16 -4.55 -6.49
N GLU A 24 -22.36 -5.77 -5.97
CA GLU A 24 -23.07 -6.03 -4.70
C GLU A 24 -22.35 -5.49 -3.45
N ASP A 25 -21.02 -5.35 -3.51
CA ASP A 25 -20.20 -4.86 -2.39
C ASP A 25 -19.98 -3.34 -2.42
N GLN A 26 -20.18 -2.69 -3.57
CA GLN A 26 -19.82 -1.28 -3.77
C GLN A 26 -20.62 -0.34 -2.88
N ASP A 27 -21.93 -0.56 -2.74
CA ASP A 27 -22.81 0.32 -1.96
C ASP A 27 -22.46 0.31 -0.47
N TYR A 28 -22.27 -0.89 0.09
CA TYR A 28 -21.85 -1.04 1.48
C TYR A 28 -20.46 -0.46 1.69
N PHE A 29 -19.51 -0.75 0.78
CA PHE A 29 -18.16 -0.24 0.86
C PHE A 29 -18.17 1.29 0.85
N ARG A 30 -18.78 1.91 -0.16
CA ARG A 30 -18.86 3.37 -0.26
C ARG A 30 -19.45 3.99 0.99
N THR A 31 -20.63 3.55 1.42
CA THR A 31 -21.32 4.11 2.58
C THR A 31 -20.48 4.07 3.85
N SER A 32 -19.88 2.91 4.13
CA SER A 32 -19.10 2.71 5.36
C SER A 32 -17.72 3.41 5.30
N ARG A 33 -17.09 3.49 4.12
CA ARG A 33 -15.76 4.08 3.96
C ARG A 33 -15.82 5.60 3.87
N GLU A 34 -16.81 6.18 3.19
CA GLU A 34 -17.03 7.63 3.20
C GLU A 34 -17.35 8.14 4.61
N LYS A 35 -18.18 7.41 5.37
CA LYS A 35 -18.41 7.72 6.79
C LYS A 35 -17.12 7.69 7.62
N ARG A 36 -16.21 6.76 7.34
CA ARG A 36 -14.90 6.67 8.02
C ARG A 36 -13.95 7.78 7.61
N LEU A 37 -13.96 8.19 6.34
CA LEU A 37 -13.09 9.23 5.80
C LEU A 37 -13.59 10.65 6.10
N GLY A 38 -14.91 10.82 6.28
CA GLY A 38 -15.53 12.13 6.43
C GLY A 38 -15.62 12.92 5.11
N CYS A 39 -15.38 12.28 3.98
CA CYS A 39 -15.48 12.85 2.63
C CYS A 39 -15.84 11.77 1.61
N ARG A 40 -16.12 12.17 0.36
CA ARG A 40 -16.38 11.22 -0.73
C ARG A 40 -15.10 10.48 -1.12
N LEU A 41 -15.23 9.27 -1.64
CA LEU A 41 -14.07 8.50 -2.10
C LEU A 41 -13.32 9.23 -3.21
N GLU A 42 -14.04 9.89 -4.11
CA GLU A 42 -13.47 10.64 -5.23
C GLU A 42 -12.67 11.87 -4.76
N ASP A 43 -13.13 12.55 -3.70
CA ASP A 43 -12.41 13.70 -3.13
C ASP A 43 -11.08 13.25 -2.49
N ALA A 44 -11.10 12.11 -1.79
CA ALA A 44 -9.89 11.52 -1.22
C ALA A 44 -8.89 11.10 -2.33
N LYS A 45 -9.38 10.50 -3.42
CA LYS A 45 -8.56 10.16 -4.59
C LYS A 45 -8.00 11.40 -5.29
N ALA A 46 -8.80 12.46 -5.47
CA ALA A 46 -8.34 13.70 -6.08
C ALA A 46 -7.22 14.38 -5.28
N ASN A 47 -7.22 14.23 -3.96
CA ASN A 47 -6.20 14.79 -3.07
C ASN A 47 -4.94 13.91 -2.91
N ARG A 48 -4.90 12.71 -3.51
CA ARG A 48 -3.86 11.71 -3.20
C ARG A 48 -2.43 12.17 -3.51
N GLU A 49 -2.24 12.96 -4.57
CA GLU A 49 -0.93 13.52 -4.93
C GLU A 49 -0.41 14.48 -3.86
N GLN A 50 -1.30 15.26 -3.24
CA GLN A 50 -0.94 16.17 -2.15
C GLN A 50 -0.68 15.43 -0.84
N ALA A 51 -1.35 14.29 -0.63
CA ALA A 51 -1.15 13.43 0.54
C ALA A 51 0.13 12.57 0.43
N LEU A 52 0.58 12.26 -0.78
CA LEU A 52 1.68 11.34 -1.07
C LEU A 52 3.00 11.71 -0.37
N PRO A 53 3.47 12.98 -0.35
CA PRO A 53 4.71 13.34 0.35
C PRO A 53 4.64 13.05 1.85
N ARG A 54 3.51 13.35 2.49
CA ARG A 54 3.28 13.08 3.92
C ARG A 54 3.25 11.57 4.19
N PHE A 55 2.63 10.79 3.30
CA PHE A 55 2.67 9.34 3.39
C PHE A 55 4.11 8.83 3.30
N ARG A 56 4.88 9.27 2.29
CA ARG A 56 6.27 8.85 2.12
C ARG A 56 7.12 9.21 3.33
N GLN A 57 6.96 10.41 3.89
CA GLN A 57 7.65 10.82 5.12
C GLN A 57 7.30 9.91 6.32
N SER A 58 6.05 9.45 6.43
CA SER A 58 5.66 8.53 7.52
C SER A 58 6.39 7.18 7.49
N LEU A 59 7.05 6.85 6.37
CA LEU A 59 7.85 5.65 6.19
C LEU A 59 9.34 5.82 6.56
N ASP A 60 9.76 7.00 7.02
CA ASP A 60 11.17 7.25 7.41
C ASP A 60 11.72 6.23 8.42
N PRO A 61 10.96 5.77 9.45
CA PRO A 61 11.45 4.73 10.35
C PRO A 61 11.74 3.40 9.64
N LEU A 62 10.94 3.04 8.63
CA LEU A 62 11.17 1.84 7.84
C LEU A 62 12.42 1.99 6.95
N ARG A 63 12.63 3.16 6.34
CA ARG A 63 13.89 3.44 5.61
C ARG A 63 15.10 3.36 6.51
N ALA A 64 15.00 3.88 7.74
CA ALA A 64 16.09 3.83 8.70
C ALA A 64 16.50 2.39 8.98
N THR A 65 15.55 1.48 9.21
CA THR A 65 15.84 0.04 9.35
C THR A 65 16.48 -0.53 8.08
N LEU A 66 15.89 -0.29 6.91
CA LEU A 66 16.34 -0.86 5.64
C LEU A 66 17.67 -0.29 5.13
N LYS A 67 18.20 0.75 5.78
CA LYS A 67 19.53 1.29 5.49
C LYS A 67 20.64 0.32 5.90
N ASP A 68 20.42 -0.39 7.01
CA ASP A 68 21.45 -1.23 7.64
C ASP A 68 21.25 -2.73 7.36
N GLN A 69 20.08 -3.12 6.86
CA GLN A 69 19.70 -4.52 6.63
C GLN A 69 18.75 -4.68 5.43
N PRO A 70 18.82 -5.82 4.69
CA PRO A 70 18.05 -6.01 3.46
C PRO A 70 16.55 -6.26 3.69
N PHE A 71 16.18 -6.79 4.86
CA PHE A 71 14.79 -7.00 5.29
C PHE A 71 14.55 -6.35 6.65
N ILE A 72 13.29 -6.17 7.04
CA ILE A 72 12.91 -5.64 8.36
C ILE A 72 13.36 -6.59 9.47
N CYS A 73 13.42 -7.90 9.19
CA CYS A 73 13.87 -8.91 10.13
C CYS A 73 15.38 -9.26 10.04
N GLY A 74 16.17 -8.53 9.25
CA GLY A 74 17.61 -8.74 9.10
C GLY A 74 17.97 -9.31 7.73
N ASP A 75 18.71 -10.41 7.70
CA ASP A 75 19.24 -11.00 6.45
C ASP A 75 18.19 -11.74 5.61
N HIS A 76 17.11 -12.19 6.25
CA HIS A 76 16.03 -12.95 5.62
C HIS A 76 14.66 -12.38 6.00
N PRO A 77 13.66 -12.45 5.10
CA PRO A 77 12.32 -11.97 5.39
C PRO A 77 11.66 -12.85 6.44
N ALA A 78 11.02 -12.22 7.43
CA ALA A 78 10.21 -12.94 8.41
C ALA A 78 8.91 -12.17 8.72
N PHE A 79 8.28 -12.49 9.85
CA PHE A 79 6.93 -12.04 10.16
C PHE A 79 6.71 -10.52 10.01
N ALA A 80 7.67 -9.70 10.45
CA ALA A 80 7.52 -8.25 10.36
C ALA A 80 7.55 -7.73 8.92
N ASP A 81 8.32 -8.37 8.04
CA ASP A 81 8.33 -8.08 6.61
C ASP A 81 6.96 -8.33 5.99
N TYR A 82 6.37 -9.51 6.25
CA TYR A 82 5.07 -9.86 5.69
C TYR A 82 3.94 -8.95 6.21
N LEU A 83 4.00 -8.52 7.47
CA LEU A 83 3.05 -7.56 8.01
C LEU A 83 3.09 -6.22 7.26
N ALA A 84 4.27 -5.65 7.01
CA ALA A 84 4.37 -4.42 6.23
C ALA A 84 4.05 -4.64 4.74
N PHE A 85 4.50 -5.76 4.20
CA PHE A 85 4.39 -6.07 2.78
C PHE A 85 2.94 -6.27 2.32
N GLY A 86 2.08 -6.86 3.17
CA GLY A 86 0.68 -7.13 2.83
C GLY A 86 -0.08 -5.88 2.36
N ALA A 87 0.18 -4.72 2.98
CA ALA A 87 -0.42 -3.45 2.57
C ALA A 87 0.00 -3.03 1.14
N PHE A 88 1.25 -3.30 0.74
CA PHE A 88 1.75 -3.00 -0.59
C PHE A 88 1.25 -4.00 -1.66
N VAL A 89 1.07 -5.27 -1.30
CA VAL A 89 0.42 -6.26 -2.19
C VAL A 89 -1.02 -5.83 -2.47
N TRP A 90 -1.75 -5.45 -1.41
CA TRP A 90 -3.12 -4.97 -1.57
C TRP A 90 -3.21 -3.74 -2.48
N ALA A 91 -2.31 -2.75 -2.29
CA ALA A 91 -2.23 -1.61 -3.18
C ALA A 91 -1.89 -1.99 -4.63
N HIS A 92 -0.96 -2.93 -4.83
CA HIS A 92 -0.57 -3.43 -6.14
C HIS A 92 -1.73 -4.08 -6.91
N CYS A 93 -2.58 -4.83 -6.21
CA CYS A 93 -3.73 -5.49 -6.82
C CYS A 93 -4.84 -4.52 -7.25
N CYS A 94 -5.03 -3.41 -6.52
CA CYS A 94 -6.20 -2.54 -6.71
C CYS A 94 -5.89 -1.20 -7.41
N SER A 95 -4.63 -0.82 -7.65
CA SER A 95 -4.29 0.50 -8.20
C SER A 95 -2.97 0.50 -8.98
N ASP A 96 -2.87 1.38 -9.98
CA ASP A 96 -1.62 1.75 -10.67
C ASP A 96 -0.94 2.98 -10.06
N PHE A 97 -1.47 3.53 -8.96
CA PHE A 97 -0.90 4.72 -8.35
C PHE A 97 0.51 4.48 -7.80
N GLN A 98 1.48 5.29 -8.24
CA GLN A 98 2.88 5.17 -7.84
C GLN A 98 3.12 5.70 -6.42
N ILE A 99 3.02 4.80 -5.45
CA ILE A 99 3.11 5.10 -4.02
C ILE A 99 4.54 5.42 -3.54
N LEU A 100 5.55 4.74 -4.11
CA LEU A 100 6.96 4.88 -3.72
C LEU A 100 7.76 5.50 -4.87
N ALA A 101 8.80 6.26 -4.54
CA ALA A 101 9.78 6.69 -5.54
C ALA A 101 10.64 5.49 -5.97
N ASP A 102 11.11 5.49 -7.23
CA ASP A 102 11.83 4.35 -7.80
C ASP A 102 13.19 4.12 -7.12
N ASP A 103 13.81 5.18 -6.60
CA ASP A 103 15.09 5.18 -5.89
C ASP A 103 14.95 4.97 -4.37
N ASP A 104 13.74 4.78 -3.85
CA ASP A 104 13.49 4.57 -2.42
C ASP A 104 13.98 3.17 -1.95
N LEU A 105 14.67 3.09 -0.82
CA LEU A 105 15.07 1.83 -0.18
C LEU A 105 13.87 0.90 0.06
N ILE A 106 12.70 1.47 0.38
CA ILE A 106 11.47 0.70 0.55
C ILE A 106 11.02 0.10 -0.79
N CYS A 107 11.25 0.79 -1.91
CA CYS A 107 10.93 0.25 -3.23
C CYS A 107 11.78 -0.98 -3.53
N GLN A 108 13.07 -0.95 -3.19
CA GLN A 108 14.01 -2.07 -3.35
C GLN A 108 13.61 -3.27 -2.47
N TRP A 109 13.42 -3.05 -1.17
CA TRP A 109 12.92 -4.07 -0.24
C TRP A 109 11.59 -4.68 -0.71
N ARG A 110 10.64 -3.83 -1.12
CA ARG A 110 9.34 -4.27 -1.64
C ARG A 110 9.50 -5.13 -2.88
N SER A 111 10.40 -4.77 -3.80
CA SER A 111 10.68 -5.60 -4.99
C SER A 111 11.22 -6.97 -4.60
N ALA A 112 12.16 -7.04 -3.65
CA ALA A 112 12.67 -8.31 -3.14
C ALA A 112 11.56 -9.17 -2.53
N MET A 113 10.64 -8.57 -1.75
CA MET A 113 9.46 -9.27 -1.22
C MET A 113 8.51 -9.77 -2.32
N PHE A 114 8.36 -9.02 -3.41
CA PHE A 114 7.54 -9.43 -4.57
C PHE A 114 8.14 -10.62 -5.33
N ASP A 115 9.45 -10.83 -5.28
CA ASP A 115 10.14 -11.92 -5.96
C ASP A 115 10.16 -13.23 -5.14
N LEU A 116 9.78 -13.18 -3.86
CA LEU A 116 9.67 -14.36 -3.01
C LEU A 116 8.64 -15.36 -3.55
N TYR A 117 8.86 -16.63 -3.24
CA TYR A 117 7.94 -17.74 -3.57
C TYR A 117 7.65 -17.84 -5.08
N GLY A 118 8.68 -17.64 -5.91
CA GLY A 118 8.54 -17.70 -7.37
C GLY A 118 7.75 -16.52 -7.94
N GLY A 119 7.72 -15.39 -7.25
CA GLY A 119 7.00 -14.20 -7.70
C GLY A 119 5.50 -14.22 -7.42
N LEU A 120 5.03 -14.99 -6.42
CA LEU A 120 3.61 -15.17 -6.13
C LEU A 120 2.84 -13.84 -6.04
N ALA A 121 3.40 -12.87 -5.29
CA ALA A 121 2.78 -11.55 -5.15
C ALA A 121 2.90 -10.73 -6.45
N ARG A 122 3.98 -10.90 -7.22
CA ARG A 122 4.23 -10.15 -8.47
C ARG A 122 3.29 -10.60 -9.58
N SER A 123 2.92 -11.87 -9.59
CA SER A 123 1.97 -12.46 -10.54
C SER A 123 0.53 -12.41 -10.04
N ALA A 124 0.25 -11.76 -8.90
CA ALA A 124 -1.10 -11.65 -8.38
C ALA A 124 -2.00 -10.96 -9.41
N LYS A 125 -3.23 -11.45 -9.55
CA LYS A 125 -4.21 -10.82 -10.45
C LYS A 125 -4.45 -9.38 -9.99
N ARG A 126 -4.25 -8.45 -10.92
CA ARG A 126 -4.54 -7.03 -10.72
C ARG A 126 -5.93 -6.73 -11.29
N ALA A 127 -6.64 -5.81 -10.64
CA ALA A 127 -7.94 -5.32 -11.10
C ALA A 127 -7.82 -4.12 -12.05
N VAL A 128 -6.59 -3.63 -12.26
CA VAL A 128 -6.21 -2.57 -13.20
C VAL A 128 -5.45 -3.14 -14.39
#